data_AF-A0A6V7HWJ1-F1
#
_entry.id   AF-A0A6V7HWJ1-F1
#
_cell.length_a   1.000
_cell.length_b   1.000
_cell.length_c   1.000
_cell.angle_alpha   90.00
_cell.angle_beta   90.00
_cell.angle_gamma   90.00
#
_symmetry.space_group_name_H-M   'P 1'
#
loop_
_entity.id
_entity.type
_entity.pdbx_description
1 polymer ?
#
loop_
_entity_poly.entity_id
_entity_poly.type
_entity_poly.pdbx_seq_one_letter_code
_entity_poly.pdbx_strand_id
1 'polypeptide(L)'
;GRVVFASGSPFDPVTINGKTYHPGQGNNSYIFPGIALGVICAGMKTIPEETFLISANALAQIVTDTDLDSGNLYPPLQDIQKCSIKIAVKVMEYAYRQ
;
A
#
# COMPACT_ATOMS: atom_id res chain seq x y z
N GLY A 1 3.23 12.21 -19.97
CA GLY A 1 2.53 11.29 -19.05
C GLY A 1 1.85 10.17 -19.81
N ARG A 2 2.58 9.15 -20.28
CA ARG A 2 2.01 7.88 -20.78
C ARG A 2 2.50 6.67 -19.98
N VAL A 3 3.48 6.89 -19.11
CA VAL A 3 4.11 5.84 -18.30
C VAL A 3 3.37 5.71 -16.97
N VAL A 4 3.31 4.48 -16.47
CA VAL A 4 3.00 4.18 -15.08
C VAL A 4 4.32 4.21 -14.32
N PHE A 5 4.46 5.10 -13.34
CA PHE A 5 5.74 5.38 -12.69
C PHE A 5 5.62 5.33 -11.16
N ALA A 6 6.61 4.69 -10.54
CA ALA A 6 6.88 4.77 -9.11
C ALA A 6 8.39 4.67 -8.86
N SER A 7 8.84 5.18 -7.72
CA SER A 7 10.24 5.17 -7.31
C SER A 7 10.41 4.71 -5.87
N GLY A 8 11.64 4.31 -5.49
CA GLY A 8 11.98 4.02 -4.10
C GLY A 8 12.15 5.28 -3.24
N SER A 9 12.70 6.34 -3.83
CA SER A 9 12.90 7.66 -3.19
C SER A 9 11.83 8.65 -3.63
N PRO A 10 11.51 9.68 -2.81
CA PRO A 10 10.56 10.71 -3.21
C PRO A 10 11.10 11.56 -4.37
N PHE A 11 10.19 12.00 -5.24
CA PHE A 11 10.47 12.96 -6.31
C PHE A 11 9.38 14.02 -6.31
N ASP A 12 9.75 15.24 -6.70
CA ASP A 12 8.81 16.36 -6.81
C ASP A 12 7.76 16.11 -7.91
N PRO A 13 6.56 16.73 -7.82
CA PRO A 13 5.56 16.67 -8.87
C PRO A 13 6.08 17.18 -10.22
N VAL A 14 5.59 16.59 -11.31
CA VAL A 14 6.03 16.91 -12.67
C VAL A 14 4.86 17.38 -13.51
N THR A 15 4.96 18.57 -14.11
CA THR A 15 3.92 19.12 -15.01
C THR A 15 4.29 18.85 -16.47
N ILE A 16 3.38 18.19 -17.20
CA ILE A 16 3.52 17.90 -18.63
C ILE A 16 2.23 18.29 -19.34
N ASN A 17 2.31 19.18 -20.33
CA ASN A 17 1.16 19.64 -21.13
C ASN A 17 -0.01 20.16 -20.27
N GLY A 18 0.28 20.93 -19.22
CA GLY A 18 -0.72 21.51 -18.32
C GLY A 18 -1.30 20.56 -17.28
N LYS A 19 -0.96 19.25 -17.30
CA LYS A 19 -1.32 18.30 -16.25
C LYS A 19 -0.14 18.06 -15.31
N THR A 20 -0.38 18.20 -14.01
CA THR A 20 0.57 17.85 -12.94
C THR A 20 0.40 16.38 -12.56
N TYR A 21 1.51 15.66 -12.45
CA TYR A 21 1.57 14.27 -12.01
C TYR A 21 2.33 14.18 -10.70
N HIS A 22 1.88 13.30 -9.80
CA HIS A 22 2.48 13.08 -8.50
C HIS A 22 3.08 11.66 -8.42
N PRO A 23 4.40 11.51 -8.62
CA PRO A 23 5.06 10.20 -8.59
C PRO A 23 4.85 9.48 -7.26
N GLY A 24 4.30 8.26 -7.30
CA GLY A 24 4.14 7.44 -6.11
C GLY A 24 5.48 6.85 -5.61
N GLN A 25 5.61 6.68 -4.30
CA GLN A 25 6.78 6.04 -3.68
C GLN A 25 6.47 4.61 -3.29
N GLY A 26 7.15 3.64 -3.89
CA GLY A 26 7.09 2.22 -3.53
C GLY A 26 7.82 1.91 -2.23
N ASN A 27 7.27 2.41 -1.11
CA ASN A 27 7.88 2.31 0.20
C ASN A 27 7.33 1.10 0.98
N ASN A 28 8.21 0.31 1.60
CA ASN A 28 7.81 -0.82 2.45
C ASN A 28 6.97 -0.40 3.68
N SER A 29 6.98 0.89 4.04
CA SER A 29 6.19 1.47 5.12
C SER A 29 4.68 1.29 4.93
N TYR A 30 4.20 1.08 3.69
CA TYR A 30 2.80 0.71 3.47
C TYR A 30 2.46 -0.71 3.91
N ILE A 31 3.45 -1.61 4.02
CA ILE A 31 3.23 -3.05 4.20
C ILE A 31 3.60 -3.51 5.61
N PHE A 32 4.84 -3.28 6.06
CA PHE A 32 5.35 -3.90 7.28
C PHE A 32 4.52 -3.57 8.53
N PRO A 33 3.97 -2.35 8.74
CA PRO A 33 3.21 -2.07 9.96
C PRO A 33 1.88 -2.83 9.98
N GLY A 34 1.21 -2.98 8.83
CA GLY A 34 -0.04 -3.72 8.72
C GLY A 34 0.15 -5.22 8.92
N ILE A 35 1.20 -5.80 8.33
CA ILE A 35 1.58 -7.20 8.57
C ILE A 35 1.88 -7.42 10.06
N ALA A 36 2.75 -6.59 10.64
CA ALA A 36 3.15 -6.74 12.05
C ALA A 36 1.94 -6.65 12.98
N LEU A 37 1.06 -5.67 12.78
CA LEU A 37 -0.17 -5.54 13.55
C LEU A 37 -1.06 -6.78 13.43
N GLY A 38 -1.32 -7.26 12.21
CA GLY A 38 -2.15 -8.45 11.98
C GLY A 38 -1.57 -9.72 12.61
N VAL A 39 -0.27 -9.95 12.43
CA VAL A 39 0.47 -11.10 12.99
C VAL A 39 0.43 -11.10 14.52
N ILE A 40 0.69 -9.95 15.15
CA ILE A 40 0.66 -9.81 16.62
C ILE A 40 -0.77 -10.04 17.14
N CYS A 41 -1.77 -9.40 16.54
CA CYS A 41 -3.17 -9.53 16.96
C CYS A 41 -3.74 -10.94 16.76
N ALA A 42 -3.32 -11.64 15.71
CA ALA A 42 -3.73 -13.02 15.46
C ALA A 42 -2.89 -14.06 16.23
N GLY A 43 -1.81 -13.66 16.91
CA GLY A 43 -0.91 -14.58 17.60
C GLY A 43 -0.22 -15.58 16.67
N MET A 44 0.07 -15.18 15.43
CA MET A 44 0.70 -16.06 14.43
C MET A 44 2.12 -16.44 14.85
N LYS A 45 2.46 -17.74 14.76
CA LYS A 45 3.80 -18.26 15.11
C LYS A 45 4.80 -18.19 13.96
N THR A 46 4.31 -18.17 12.74
CA THR A 46 5.07 -18.08 11.50
C THR A 46 4.39 -17.11 10.55
N ILE A 47 5.12 -16.49 9.65
CA ILE A 47 4.59 -15.59 8.62
C ILE A 47 4.77 -16.25 7.26
N PRO A 48 3.74 -16.94 6.72
CA PRO A 48 3.80 -17.53 5.37
C PRO A 48 3.94 -16.46 4.30
N GLU A 49 4.56 -16.81 3.16
CA GLU A 49 4.74 -15.89 2.02
C GLU A 49 3.42 -15.29 1.52
N GLU A 50 2.33 -16.06 1.59
CA GLU A 50 0.99 -15.63 1.20
C GLU A 50 0.51 -14.38 1.98
N THR A 51 1.00 -14.18 3.21
CA THR A 51 0.68 -12.98 4.02
C THR A 51 1.14 -11.69 3.32
N PHE A 52 2.28 -11.72 2.62
CA PHE A 52 2.79 -10.58 1.87
C PHE A 52 1.95 -10.30 0.62
N LEU A 53 1.54 -11.35 -0.10
CA LEU A 53 0.67 -11.21 -1.27
C LEU A 53 -0.71 -10.67 -0.88
N ILE A 54 -1.29 -11.15 0.22
CA ILE A 54 -2.55 -10.65 0.76
C ILE A 54 -2.44 -9.19 1.15
N SER A 55 -1.31 -8.80 1.77
CA SER A 55 -1.06 -7.41 2.15
C SER A 55 -0.89 -6.49 0.94
N ALA A 56 -0.20 -6.94 -0.11
CA ALA A 56 -0.06 -6.20 -1.36
C ALA A 56 -1.42 -5.98 -2.04
N ASN A 57 -2.26 -7.03 -2.11
CA ASN A 57 -3.62 -6.92 -2.64
C ASN A 57 -4.50 -5.98 -1.80
N ALA A 58 -4.40 -6.07 -0.47
CA ALA A 58 -5.13 -5.19 0.44
C ALA A 58 -4.73 -3.73 0.25
N LEU A 59 -3.43 -3.43 0.06
CA LEU A 59 -2.96 -2.08 -0.25
C LEU A 59 -3.49 -1.56 -1.59
N ALA A 60 -3.45 -2.38 -2.63
CA ALA A 60 -3.94 -2.02 -3.96
C ALA A 60 -5.43 -1.64 -3.94
N GLN A 61 -6.24 -2.31 -3.12
CA GLN A 61 -7.67 -2.02 -2.94
C GLN A 61 -7.96 -0.69 -2.21
N ILE A 62 -6.94 -0.02 -1.65
CA ILE A 62 -7.10 1.27 -0.97
C ILE A 62 -6.90 2.43 -1.93
N VAL A 63 -6.12 2.22 -3.00
CA VAL A 63 -5.84 3.23 -4.01
C VAL A 63 -7.15 3.65 -4.68
N THR A 64 -7.39 4.95 -4.71
CA THR A 64 -8.62 5.52 -5.27
C THR A 64 -8.43 5.94 -6.73
N ASP A 65 -9.54 6.10 -7.46
CA ASP A 65 -9.49 6.66 -8.82
C ASP A 65 -8.84 8.05 -8.85
N THR A 66 -9.05 8.86 -7.81
CA THR A 66 -8.40 10.17 -7.65
C THR A 66 -6.87 10.06 -7.56
N ASP A 67 -6.36 9.06 -6.82
CA ASP A 67 -4.92 8.82 -6.73
C ASP A 67 -4.36 8.47 -8.12
N LEU A 68 -5.02 7.55 -8.82
CA LEU A 68 -4.62 7.10 -10.17
C LEU A 68 -4.71 8.22 -11.21
N ASP A 69 -5.75 9.06 -11.16
CA ASP A 69 -5.94 10.19 -12.06
C ASP A 69 -4.81 11.23 -11.93
N SER A 70 -4.26 11.37 -10.72
CA SER A 70 -3.07 12.19 -10.44
C SER A 70 -1.74 11.51 -10.82
N GLY A 71 -1.78 10.25 -11.26
CA GLY A 71 -0.63 9.43 -11.60
C GLY A 71 0.06 8.77 -10.41
N ASN A 72 -0.55 8.82 -9.22
CA ASN A 72 -0.02 8.22 -8.00
C ASN A 72 -0.51 6.78 -7.86
N LEU A 73 0.42 5.84 -7.66
CA LEU A 73 0.13 4.41 -7.56
C LEU A 73 -0.09 3.93 -6.12
N TYR A 74 0.07 4.82 -5.13
CA TYR A 74 -0.06 4.51 -3.72
C TYR A 74 -1.00 5.51 -3.03
N PRO A 75 -1.69 5.10 -1.95
CA PRO A 75 -2.50 6.04 -1.17
C PRO A 75 -1.64 7.15 -0.57
N PRO A 76 -2.19 8.32 -0.23
CA PRO A 76 -1.44 9.39 0.43
C PRO A 76 -0.74 8.91 1.72
N LEU A 77 0.51 9.33 1.95
CA LEU A 77 1.27 8.92 3.14
C LEU A 77 0.59 9.29 4.46
N GLN A 78 -0.21 10.37 4.50
CA GLN A 78 -1.02 10.74 5.66
C GLN A 78 -2.05 9.68 6.07
N ASP A 79 -2.45 8.80 5.13
CA ASP A 79 -3.40 7.71 5.37
C ASP A 79 -2.72 6.36 5.66
N ILE A 80 -1.41 6.35 5.88
CA ILE A 80 -0.63 5.11 6.07
C ILE A 80 -1.08 4.28 7.28
N GLN A 81 -1.60 4.93 8.34
CA GLN A 81 -2.18 4.23 9.49
C GLN A 81 -3.45 3.49 9.11
N LYS A 82 -4.32 4.09 8.28
CA LYS A 82 -5.53 3.43 7.76
C LYS A 82 -5.16 2.25 6.85
N CYS A 83 -4.09 2.41 6.06
CA CYS A 83 -3.54 1.32 5.26
C CYS A 83 -3.12 0.14 6.13
N SER A 84 -2.38 0.43 7.19
CA SER A 84 -1.91 -0.58 8.15
C SER A 84 -3.07 -1.34 8.80
N ILE A 85 -4.13 -0.64 9.24
CA ILE A 85 -5.32 -1.27 9.83
C ILE A 85 -6.02 -2.19 8.81
N LYS A 86 -6.25 -1.72 7.58
CA LYS A 86 -6.93 -2.51 6.54
C LYS A 86 -6.13 -3.77 6.17
N ILE A 87 -4.80 -3.65 6.05
CA ILE A 87 -3.92 -4.79 5.82
C ILE A 87 -3.99 -5.77 7.00
N ALA A 88 -3.89 -5.27 8.24
CA ALA A 88 -3.95 -6.10 9.44
C ALA A 88 -5.24 -6.92 9.51
N VAL A 89 -6.39 -6.31 9.18
CA VAL A 89 -7.68 -7.03 9.09
C VAL A 89 -7.59 -8.18 8.09
N LYS A 90 -7.02 -7.98 6.90
CA LYS A 90 -6.87 -9.04 5.90
C LYS A 90 -5.90 -10.15 6.32
N VAL A 91 -4.81 -9.79 7.00
CA VAL A 91 -3.88 -10.76 7.57
C VAL A 91 -4.56 -11.60 8.67
N MET A 92 -5.35 -10.97 9.54
CA MET A 92 -6.12 -11.69 10.56
C MET A 92 -7.20 -12.60 9.96
N GLU A 93 -7.95 -12.11 8.97
CA GLU A 93 -8.93 -12.92 8.24
C GLU A 93 -8.28 -14.16 7.59
N TYR A 94 -7.05 -14.05 7.11
CA TYR A 94 -6.28 -15.18 6.60
C TYR A 94 -5.86 -16.13 7.72
N ALA A 95 -5.32 -15.60 8.81
CA ALA A 95 -4.83 -16.39 9.94
C ALA A 95 -5.90 -17.26 10.61
N TYR A 96 -7.15 -16.81 10.63
CA TYR A 96 -8.29 -17.56 11.20
C TYR A 96 -9.07 -18.41 10.20
N ARG A 97 -8.75 -18.32 8.89
CA ARG A 97 -9.32 -19.21 7.86
C ARG A 97 -8.52 -20.50 7.71
N GLN A 98 -7.23 -20.45 8.04
CA GLN A 98 -6.32 -21.58 8.15
C GLN A 98 -6.41 -22.20 9.55
#